data_AF-A0A7D5RBI3-F1
#
_entry.id   AF-A0A7D5RBI3-F1
#
_cell.length_a   1.000
_cell.length_b   1.000
_cell.length_c   1.000
_cell.angle_alpha   90.00
_cell.angle_beta   90.00
_cell.angle_gamma   90.00
#
_symmetry.space_group_name_H-M   'P 1'
#
loop_
_entity.id
_entity.type
_entity.pdbx_description
1 polymer ?
#
loop_
_entity_poly.entity_id
_entity_poly.type
_entity_poly.pdbx_seq_one_letter_code
_entity_poly.pdbx_strand_id
1 'polypeptide(L)'
;MEVHSATKEDLLNIIENDAKIKIDSFVEGAIELAEEVHSGVKREDGKSSFLETHVWPVTIDVIQHYQKVNKLLTTLQIVSAILHDVMEDNEKILDLNASKAYGFEAYFRHRFGEYVYNIAMTLKTKPLENYFGTNNEQRQTARFFEYCTNLTKSAYDVKIIKLADRLNNMKFISQISEQGKIKRYLREAEDFYIAFSIFPPTVSEFYSKMREAYDELKRIKVTV
;
A
#
# COMPACT_ATOMS: atom_id res chain seq x y z
N MET A 1 -2.32 -18.74 12.73
CA MET A 1 -1.36 -18.00 11.90
C MET A 1 -1.27 -16.61 12.47
N GLU A 2 -0.07 -16.13 12.77
CA GLU A 2 0.14 -14.78 13.31
C GLU A 2 -0.20 -13.73 12.25
N VAL A 3 -0.77 -12.61 12.69
CA VAL A 3 -0.87 -11.38 11.88
C VAL A 3 0.56 -11.02 11.48
N HIS A 4 0.83 -10.82 10.19
CA HIS A 4 2.14 -10.36 9.76
C HIS A 4 2.34 -8.92 10.26
N SER A 5 3.01 -8.77 11.39
CA SER A 5 3.35 -7.49 11.99
C SER A 5 4.86 -7.25 11.97
N ALA A 6 5.27 -6.00 11.93
CA ALA A 6 6.64 -5.57 12.07
C ALA A 6 6.68 -4.27 12.88
N THR A 7 7.62 -4.18 13.82
CA THR A 7 7.87 -2.94 14.57
C THR A 7 8.63 -1.93 13.71
N LYS A 8 8.73 -0.69 14.20
CA LYS A 8 9.61 0.32 13.59
C LYS A 8 11.05 -0.16 13.61
N GLU A 9 11.50 -0.74 14.72
CA GLU A 9 12.85 -1.28 14.88
C GLU A 9 13.15 -2.37 13.85
N ASP A 10 12.19 -3.26 13.57
CA ASP A 10 12.33 -4.27 12.52
C ASP A 10 12.56 -3.63 11.14
N LEU A 11 11.78 -2.59 10.81
CA LEU A 11 11.95 -1.86 9.56
C LEU A 11 13.32 -1.19 9.48
N LEU A 12 13.74 -0.46 10.53
CA LEU A 12 15.03 0.23 10.55
C LEU A 12 16.18 -0.78 10.39
N ASN A 13 16.11 -1.91 11.10
CA ASN A 13 17.07 -2.99 11.00
C ASN A 13 17.16 -3.54 9.56
N ILE A 14 16.03 -3.76 8.90
CA ILE A 14 16.01 -4.24 7.50
C ILE A 14 16.60 -3.19 6.54
N ILE A 15 16.33 -1.90 6.74
CA ILE A 15 16.90 -0.82 5.92
C ILE A 15 18.44 -0.78 6.05
N GLU A 16 18.96 -0.78 7.27
CA GLU A 16 20.40 -0.64 7.50
C GLU A 16 21.17 -1.93 7.27
N ASN A 17 20.69 -3.04 7.82
CA ASN A 17 21.46 -4.27 7.88
C ASN A 17 21.22 -5.18 6.68
N ASP A 18 20.00 -5.25 6.15
CA ASP A 18 19.73 -6.10 5.00
C ASP A 18 19.94 -5.31 3.70
N ALA A 19 19.28 -4.15 3.57
CA ALA A 19 19.36 -3.33 2.36
C ALA A 19 20.64 -2.51 2.25
N LYS A 20 21.44 -2.41 3.32
CA LYS A 20 22.69 -1.63 3.38
C LYS A 20 22.47 -0.16 2.99
N ILE A 21 21.31 0.39 3.31
CA ILE A 21 20.95 1.78 3.08
C ILE A 21 21.07 2.52 4.41
N LYS A 22 21.84 3.62 4.41
CA LYS A 22 21.93 4.49 5.58
C LYS A 22 20.59 5.16 5.82
N ILE A 23 20.12 5.12 7.06
CA ILE A 23 19.00 5.96 7.50
C ILE A 23 19.51 7.40 7.57
N ASP A 24 18.99 8.24 6.68
CA ASP A 24 19.24 9.67 6.64
C ASP A 24 17.96 10.45 7.00
N SER A 25 18.05 11.78 7.04
CA SER A 25 16.92 12.64 7.37
C SER A 25 15.74 12.52 6.39
N PHE A 26 15.96 11.97 5.20
CA PHE A 26 14.90 11.73 4.22
C PHE A 26 14.05 10.52 4.62
N VAL A 27 14.69 9.42 5.03
CA VAL A 27 14.02 8.23 5.57
C VAL A 27 13.37 8.54 6.92
N GLU A 28 14.08 9.20 7.83
CA GLU A 28 13.54 9.61 9.14
C GLU A 28 12.29 10.47 8.97
N GLY A 29 12.35 11.46 8.08
CA GLY A 29 11.23 12.35 7.84
C GLY A 29 10.00 11.65 7.23
N ALA A 30 10.20 10.57 6.47
CA ALA A 30 9.10 9.77 5.96
C ALA A 30 8.43 8.95 7.06
N ILE A 31 9.22 8.39 7.98
CA ILE A 31 8.72 7.66 9.13
C ILE A 31 7.93 8.58 10.05
N GLU A 32 8.46 9.77 10.37
CA GLU A 32 7.78 10.77 11.18
C GLU A 32 6.42 11.15 10.60
N LEU A 33 6.35 11.40 9.29
CA LEU A 33 5.07 11.75 8.66
C LEU A 33 4.09 10.56 8.64
N ALA A 34 4.57 9.35 8.38
CA ALA A 34 3.71 8.15 8.44
C ALA A 34 3.17 7.94 9.87
N GLU A 35 4.00 8.14 10.88
CA GLU A 35 3.60 8.10 12.29
C GLU A 35 2.58 9.19 12.62
N GLU A 36 2.79 10.42 12.17
CA GLU A 36 1.85 11.53 12.38
C GLU A 36 0.47 11.24 11.79
N VAL A 37 0.42 10.76 10.54
CA VAL A 37 -0.82 10.53 9.80
C VAL A 37 -1.59 9.31 10.32
N HIS A 38 -0.87 8.25 10.70
CA HIS A 38 -1.46 6.97 11.08
C HIS A 38 -1.40 6.67 12.58
N SER A 39 -1.02 7.62 13.42
CA SER A 39 -1.01 7.45 14.88
C SER A 39 -2.41 7.11 15.39
N GLY A 40 -2.52 6.01 16.14
CA GLY A 40 -3.79 5.53 16.67
C GLY A 40 -4.77 4.98 15.63
N VAL A 41 -4.42 4.97 14.34
CA VAL A 41 -5.21 4.33 13.29
C VAL A 41 -5.11 2.81 13.44
N LYS A 42 -6.26 2.17 13.52
CA LYS A 42 -6.38 0.72 13.67
C LYS A 42 -6.86 0.09 12.37
N ARG A 43 -6.46 -1.16 12.15
CA ARG A 43 -6.99 -1.99 11.06
C ARG A 43 -8.45 -2.36 11.30
N GLU A 44 -8.99 -3.12 10.36
CA GLU A 44 -10.36 -3.61 10.31
C GLU A 44 -10.81 -4.41 11.54
N ASP A 45 -9.88 -5.01 12.28
CA ASP A 45 -10.18 -5.69 13.55
C ASP A 45 -10.44 -4.73 14.73
N GLY A 46 -10.25 -3.43 14.53
CA GLY A 46 -10.37 -2.40 15.56
C GLY A 46 -9.32 -2.48 16.65
N LYS A 47 -8.24 -3.25 16.45
CA LYS A 47 -7.20 -3.53 17.47
C LYS A 47 -5.80 -3.36 16.92
N SER A 48 -5.49 -3.97 15.78
CA SER A 48 -4.16 -4.00 15.19
C SER A 48 -3.72 -2.61 14.71
N SER A 49 -2.48 -2.23 15.03
CA SER A 49 -1.89 -0.96 14.58
C SER A 49 -1.75 -0.95 13.06
N PHE A 50 -2.22 0.12 12.41
CA PHE A 50 -2.06 0.27 10.96
C PHE A 50 -0.58 0.34 10.57
N LEU A 51 0.25 1.06 11.34
CA LEU A 51 1.69 1.15 11.08
C LEU A 51 2.35 -0.23 11.14
N GLU A 52 2.13 -0.97 12.23
CA GLU A 52 2.86 -2.22 12.49
C GLU A 52 2.34 -3.40 11.68
N THR A 53 1.09 -3.38 11.23
CA THR A 53 0.49 -4.50 10.47
C THR A 53 0.30 -4.19 8.99
N HIS A 54 0.52 -2.94 8.56
CA HIS A 54 0.38 -2.51 7.17
C HIS A 54 1.62 -1.78 6.67
N VAL A 55 1.88 -0.56 7.14
CA VAL A 55 2.87 0.34 6.53
C VAL A 55 4.29 -0.24 6.60
N TRP A 56 4.72 -0.72 7.77
CA TRP A 56 6.05 -1.32 7.93
C TRP A 56 6.17 -2.66 7.20
N PRO A 57 5.23 -3.63 7.35
CA PRO A 57 5.27 -4.86 6.56
C PRO A 57 5.28 -4.66 5.05
N VAL A 58 4.48 -3.73 4.52
CA VAL A 58 4.46 -3.41 3.08
C VAL A 58 5.81 -2.86 2.63
N THR A 59 6.41 -1.96 3.41
CA THR A 59 7.75 -1.42 3.12
C THR A 59 8.81 -2.52 3.10
N ILE A 60 8.76 -3.44 4.07
CA ILE A 60 9.66 -4.59 4.15
C ILE A 60 9.50 -5.50 2.93
N ASP A 61 8.28 -5.84 2.54
CA ASP A 61 7.99 -6.66 1.36
C ASP A 61 8.54 -6.00 0.07
N VAL A 62 8.46 -4.67 -0.04
CA VAL A 62 9.06 -3.91 -1.14
C VAL A 62 10.58 -4.05 -1.13
N ILE A 63 11.24 -3.80 0.00
CA ILE A 63 12.71 -3.90 0.13
C ILE A 63 13.19 -5.30 -0.28
N GLN A 64 12.58 -6.34 0.30
CA GLN A 64 12.92 -7.74 0.04
C GLN A 64 12.77 -8.10 -1.44
N HIS A 65 11.71 -7.60 -2.09
CA HIS A 65 11.49 -7.82 -3.51
C HIS A 65 12.62 -7.23 -4.36
N TYR A 66 13.03 -5.98 -4.10
CA TYR A 66 14.12 -5.34 -4.84
C TYR A 66 15.45 -6.08 -4.68
N GLN A 67 15.78 -6.52 -3.47
CA GLN A 67 16.98 -7.31 -3.20
C GLN A 67 16.95 -8.63 -3.96
N LYS A 68 15.83 -9.35 -3.91
CA LYS A 68 15.68 -10.66 -4.54
C LYS A 68 15.79 -10.60 -6.07
N VAL A 69 15.20 -9.59 -6.70
CA VAL A 69 15.28 -9.39 -8.16
C VAL A 69 16.53 -8.63 -8.58
N ASN A 70 17.44 -8.33 -7.64
CA ASN A 70 18.69 -7.61 -7.85
C ASN A 70 18.50 -6.30 -8.65
N LYS A 71 17.44 -5.56 -8.34
CA LYS A 71 17.21 -4.21 -8.88
C LYS A 71 17.77 -3.18 -7.92
N LEU A 72 18.23 -2.05 -8.46
CA LEU A 72 18.70 -0.93 -7.67
C LEU A 72 17.60 -0.46 -6.72
N LEU A 73 17.86 -0.58 -5.42
CA LEU A 73 17.06 -0.03 -4.35
C LEU A 73 17.74 1.24 -3.83
N THR A 74 16.99 2.32 -3.72
CA THR A 74 17.46 3.58 -3.14
C THR A 74 16.48 4.07 -2.07
N THR A 75 16.85 5.12 -1.36
CA THR A 75 15.96 5.77 -0.37
C THR A 75 14.64 6.21 -0.99
N LEU A 76 14.57 6.53 -2.29
CA LEU A 76 13.32 6.90 -2.97
C LEU A 76 12.27 5.79 -2.95
N GLN A 77 12.65 4.54 -3.19
CA GLN A 77 11.72 3.40 -3.17
C GLN A 77 11.22 3.14 -1.75
N ILE A 78 12.12 3.20 -0.77
CA ILE A 78 11.80 2.99 0.65
C ILE A 78 10.83 4.07 1.14
N VAL A 79 11.16 5.34 0.91
CA VAL A 79 10.31 6.47 1.30
C VAL A 79 8.95 6.42 0.60
N SER A 80 8.91 6.04 -0.68
CA SER A 80 7.65 5.88 -1.41
C SER A 80 6.78 4.75 -0.85
N ALA A 81 7.39 3.66 -0.38
CA ALA A 81 6.65 2.57 0.26
C ALA A 81 6.16 2.96 1.67
N ILE A 82 6.96 3.69 2.45
CA ILE A 82 6.55 4.21 3.77
C ILE A 82 5.34 5.14 3.64
N LEU A 83 5.34 6.01 2.62
CA LEU A 83 4.33 7.07 2.46
C LEU A 83 3.18 6.69 1.52
N HIS A 84 3.06 5.43 1.10
CA HIS A 84 2.17 5.05 -0.01
C HIS A 84 0.69 5.40 0.22
N ASP A 85 0.22 5.30 1.46
CA ASP A 85 -1.16 5.56 1.87
C ASP A 85 -1.39 6.95 2.50
N VAL A 86 -0.32 7.71 2.75
CA VAL A 86 -0.42 9.02 3.42
C VAL A 86 -1.32 10.01 2.66
N MET A 87 -1.34 9.92 1.33
CA MET A 87 -2.21 10.78 0.51
C MET A 87 -3.69 10.37 0.53
N GLU A 88 -3.97 9.09 0.81
CA GLU A 88 -5.35 8.58 0.96
C GLU A 88 -5.90 8.93 2.35
N ASP A 89 -5.05 8.92 3.37
CA ASP A 89 -5.40 9.13 4.77
C ASP A 89 -5.15 10.54 5.32
N ASN A 90 -4.78 11.49 4.46
CA ASN A 90 -4.37 12.85 4.85
C ASN A 90 -5.45 13.67 5.58
N GLU A 91 -6.73 13.29 5.50
CA GLU A 91 -7.82 13.92 6.26
C GLU A 91 -7.70 13.69 7.77
N LYS A 92 -6.87 12.73 8.21
CA LYS A 92 -6.62 12.39 9.62
C LYS A 92 -5.51 13.23 10.27
N ILE A 93 -4.84 14.10 9.51
CA ILE A 93 -3.76 14.95 10.02
C ILE A 93 -4.36 15.99 10.98
N LEU A 94 -4.04 15.83 12.27
CA LEU A 94 -4.57 16.64 13.36
C LEU A 94 -4.07 18.09 13.35
N ASP A 95 -2.95 18.40 12.67
CA ASP A 95 -2.48 19.78 12.55
C ASP A 95 -3.03 20.50 11.30
N LEU A 96 -4.30 20.88 11.44
CA LEU A 96 -5.00 21.82 10.57
C LEU A 96 -4.32 23.21 10.47
N ASN A 97 -3.29 23.54 11.28
CA ASN A 97 -2.66 24.86 11.27
C ASN A 97 -1.38 24.93 10.41
N ALA A 98 -0.65 23.82 10.22
CA ALA A 98 0.47 23.77 9.27
C ALA A 98 0.02 23.68 7.80
N SER A 99 -1.18 23.13 7.55
CA SER A 99 -1.77 22.95 6.21
C SER A 99 -2.47 24.18 5.63
N LYS A 100 -2.65 25.26 6.41
CA LYS A 100 -3.52 26.40 6.07
C LYS A 100 -2.90 27.53 5.24
N ALA A 101 -1.61 27.50 4.91
CA ALA A 101 -1.00 28.55 4.06
C ALA A 101 -0.71 28.11 2.61
N TYR A 102 -0.39 26.82 2.37
CA TYR A 102 0.06 26.33 1.05
C TYR A 102 -0.53 24.95 0.64
N GLY A 103 -1.26 24.25 1.52
CA GLY A 103 -1.86 22.93 1.27
C GLY A 103 -0.94 21.74 1.53
N PHE A 104 -1.50 20.62 2.01
CA PHE A 104 -0.75 19.40 2.36
C PHE A 104 0.07 18.84 1.19
N GLU A 105 -0.47 18.91 -0.03
CA GLU A 105 0.23 18.46 -1.23
C GLU A 105 1.52 19.27 -1.50
N ALA A 106 1.49 20.59 -1.31
CA ALA A 106 2.67 21.44 -1.50
C ALA A 106 3.72 21.15 -0.43
N TYR A 107 3.31 20.96 0.82
CA TYR A 107 4.18 20.52 1.92
C TYR A 107 4.84 19.17 1.59
N PHE A 108 4.06 18.19 1.15
CA PHE A 108 4.56 16.87 0.80
C PHE A 108 5.54 16.91 -0.37
N ARG A 109 5.22 17.63 -1.45
CA ARG A 109 6.13 17.83 -2.60
C ARG A 109 7.43 18.51 -2.17
N HIS A 110 7.36 19.51 -1.29
CA HIS A 110 8.54 20.20 -0.78
C HIS A 110 9.44 19.26 0.05
N ARG A 111 8.85 18.44 0.92
CA ARG A 111 9.60 17.55 1.83
C ARG A 111 10.12 16.28 1.13
N PHE A 112 9.34 15.69 0.22
CA PHE A 112 9.62 14.37 -0.37
C PHE A 112 9.91 14.39 -1.87
N GLY A 113 9.73 15.54 -2.52
CA GLY A 113 9.97 15.70 -3.95
C GLY A 113 8.85 15.13 -4.82
N GLU A 114 8.93 15.47 -6.12
CA GLU A 114 7.95 15.07 -7.13
C GLU A 114 7.87 13.56 -7.34
N TYR A 115 8.99 12.85 -7.21
CA TYR A 115 9.04 11.42 -7.45
C TYR A 115 8.14 10.65 -6.47
N VAL A 116 8.35 10.87 -5.17
CA VAL A 116 7.57 10.23 -4.09
C VAL A 116 6.11 10.67 -4.16
N TYR A 117 5.87 11.97 -4.39
CA TYR A 117 4.52 12.51 -4.54
C TYR A 117 3.75 11.82 -5.67
N ASN A 118 4.36 11.68 -6.85
CA ASN A 118 3.70 11.08 -8.01
C ASN A 118 3.38 9.59 -7.78
N ILE A 119 4.23 8.87 -7.03
CA ILE A 119 3.92 7.49 -6.62
C ILE A 119 2.71 7.45 -5.69
N ALA A 120 2.74 8.23 -4.60
CA ALA A 120 1.63 8.26 -3.63
C ALA A 120 0.30 8.68 -4.29
N MET A 121 0.32 9.66 -5.18
CA MET A 121 -0.87 10.08 -5.93
C MET A 121 -1.36 9.04 -6.94
N THR A 122 -0.47 8.26 -7.53
CA THR A 122 -0.87 7.15 -8.43
C THR A 122 -1.51 6.02 -7.64
N LEU A 123 -1.06 5.78 -6.41
CA LEU A 123 -1.58 4.74 -5.52
C LEU A 123 -2.90 5.16 -4.84
N LYS A 124 -3.12 6.45 -4.61
CA LYS A 124 -4.35 6.98 -4.04
C LYS A 124 -5.58 6.63 -4.86
N THR A 125 -6.59 6.07 -4.20
CA THR A 125 -7.90 5.86 -4.83
C THR A 125 -8.70 7.17 -4.83
N LYS A 126 -9.22 7.57 -5.99
CA LYS A 126 -10.06 8.79 -6.08
C LYS A 126 -11.43 8.58 -5.39
N PRO A 127 -12.02 9.64 -4.82
CA PRO A 127 -13.38 9.61 -4.26
C PRO A 127 -14.40 9.09 -5.27
N LEU A 128 -15.41 8.36 -4.79
CA LEU A 128 -16.40 7.69 -5.66
C LEU A 128 -17.29 8.70 -6.40
N GLU A 129 -17.44 9.90 -5.83
CA GLU A 129 -18.22 11.03 -6.33
C GLU A 129 -17.67 11.56 -7.66
N ASN A 130 -16.39 11.32 -7.95
CA ASN A 130 -15.73 11.73 -9.18
C ASN A 130 -16.12 10.85 -10.39
N TYR A 131 -16.86 9.77 -10.17
CA TYR A 131 -17.18 8.78 -11.19
C TYR A 131 -18.65 8.83 -11.58
N PHE A 132 -18.91 8.80 -12.89
CA PHE A 132 -20.26 8.72 -13.44
C PHE A 132 -20.86 7.32 -13.28
N GLY A 133 -22.15 7.26 -12.97
CA GLY A 133 -22.91 6.02 -12.85
C GLY A 133 -24.28 6.27 -12.27
N THR A 134 -25.28 5.48 -12.70
CA THR A 134 -26.67 5.59 -12.23
C THR A 134 -26.85 4.99 -10.83
N ASN A 135 -25.89 4.20 -10.37
CA ASN A 135 -25.82 3.64 -9.02
C ASN A 135 -24.37 3.50 -8.53
N ASN A 136 -24.19 3.19 -7.24
CA ASN A 136 -22.87 3.05 -6.62
C ASN A 136 -22.04 1.90 -7.21
N GLU A 137 -22.66 0.82 -7.65
CA GLU A 137 -21.95 -0.33 -8.23
C GLU A 137 -21.30 0.03 -9.57
N GLN A 138 -22.01 0.78 -10.42
CA GLN A 138 -21.47 1.30 -11.68
C GLN A 138 -20.31 2.26 -11.42
N ARG A 139 -20.44 3.17 -10.45
CA ARG A 139 -19.37 4.10 -10.07
C ARG A 139 -18.14 3.36 -9.55
N GLN A 140 -18.34 2.33 -8.73
CA GLN A 140 -17.25 1.49 -8.21
C GLN A 140 -16.53 0.74 -9.32
N THR A 141 -17.29 0.22 -10.29
CA THR A 141 -16.74 -0.48 -11.47
C THR A 141 -15.93 0.47 -12.34
N ALA A 142 -16.47 1.67 -12.65
CA ALA A 142 -15.75 2.69 -13.42
C ALA A 142 -14.46 3.12 -12.73
N ARG A 143 -14.52 3.34 -11.41
CA ARG A 143 -13.35 3.65 -10.59
C ARG A 143 -12.31 2.55 -10.62
N PHE A 144 -12.73 1.31 -10.46
CA PHE A 144 -11.83 0.15 -10.51
C PHE A 144 -11.12 0.04 -11.85
N PHE A 145 -11.84 0.23 -12.96
CA PHE A 145 -11.26 0.18 -14.31
C PHE A 145 -10.28 1.33 -14.59
N GLU A 146 -10.60 2.57 -14.22
CA GLU A 146 -9.65 3.68 -14.36
C GLU A 146 -8.40 3.41 -13.52
N TYR A 147 -8.57 2.97 -12.27
CA TYR A 147 -7.46 2.69 -11.38
C TYR A 147 -6.56 1.57 -11.92
N CYS A 148 -7.13 0.44 -12.35
CA CYS A 148 -6.38 -0.64 -12.99
C CYS A 148 -5.64 -0.15 -14.24
N THR A 149 -6.28 0.66 -15.08
CA THR A 149 -5.67 1.24 -16.27
C THR A 149 -4.45 2.10 -15.91
N ASN A 150 -4.58 2.95 -14.88
CA ASN A 150 -3.47 3.78 -14.41
C ASN A 150 -2.33 2.93 -13.86
N LEU A 151 -2.62 1.88 -13.10
CA LEU A 151 -1.62 0.94 -12.58
C LEU A 151 -0.89 0.16 -13.70
N THR A 152 -1.57 -0.20 -14.79
CA THR A 152 -0.89 -0.90 -15.91
C THR A 152 0.09 -0.03 -16.67
N LYS A 153 -0.06 1.30 -16.60
CA LYS A 153 0.81 2.27 -17.25
C LYS A 153 1.87 2.85 -16.32
N SER A 154 1.81 2.52 -15.03
CA SER A 154 2.66 3.13 -14.02
C SER A 154 4.06 2.54 -14.02
N ALA A 155 4.98 3.24 -13.37
CA ALA A 155 6.35 2.79 -13.20
C ALA A 155 6.40 1.49 -12.37
N TYR A 156 7.50 0.76 -12.52
CA TYR A 156 7.76 -0.48 -11.77
C TYR A 156 7.52 -0.33 -10.26
N ASP A 157 7.95 0.79 -9.70
CA ASP A 157 7.96 1.05 -8.27
C ASP A 157 6.52 1.14 -7.73
N VAL A 158 5.63 1.82 -8.45
CA VAL A 158 4.18 1.85 -8.17
C VAL A 158 3.62 0.43 -8.18
N LYS A 159 3.98 -0.37 -9.19
CA LYS A 159 3.52 -1.76 -9.30
C LYS A 159 3.95 -2.61 -8.11
N ILE A 160 5.22 -2.52 -7.69
CA ILE A 160 5.72 -3.31 -6.56
C ILE A 160 5.06 -2.89 -5.25
N ILE A 161 4.97 -1.58 -4.99
CA ILE A 161 4.29 -1.08 -3.79
C ILE A 161 2.84 -1.53 -3.78
N LYS A 162 2.11 -1.44 -4.90
CA LYS A 162 0.71 -1.82 -4.95
C LYS A 162 0.48 -3.32 -4.75
N LEU A 163 1.36 -4.16 -5.29
CA LEU A 163 1.29 -5.61 -5.08
C LEU A 163 1.60 -5.98 -3.63
N ALA A 164 2.57 -5.31 -2.99
CA ALA A 164 2.88 -5.48 -1.56
C ALA A 164 1.71 -5.07 -0.67
N ASP A 165 1.15 -3.87 -0.90
CA ASP A 165 -0.06 -3.37 -0.24
C ASP A 165 -1.21 -4.38 -0.36
N ARG A 166 -1.55 -4.78 -1.60
CA ARG A 166 -2.67 -5.70 -1.84
C ARG A 166 -2.46 -7.06 -1.16
N LEU A 167 -1.26 -7.60 -1.22
CA LEU A 167 -0.95 -8.89 -0.60
C LEU A 167 -1.10 -8.79 0.93
N ASN A 168 -0.56 -7.74 1.55
CA ASN A 168 -0.71 -7.52 2.99
C ASN A 168 -2.20 -7.41 3.37
N ASN A 169 -2.98 -6.65 2.62
CA ASN A 169 -4.41 -6.47 2.84
C ASN A 169 -5.20 -7.78 2.70
N MET A 170 -4.87 -8.63 1.72
CA MET A 170 -5.49 -9.95 1.56
C MET A 170 -5.14 -10.90 2.71
N LYS A 171 -3.88 -10.93 3.15
CA LYS A 171 -3.43 -11.73 4.29
C LYS A 171 -4.05 -11.27 5.61
N PHE A 172 -4.23 -9.97 5.80
CA PHE A 172 -4.84 -9.43 7.01
C PHE A 172 -6.34 -9.78 7.07
N ILE A 173 -7.07 -9.53 5.96
CA ILE A 173 -8.52 -9.76 5.96
C ILE A 173 -8.89 -11.25 6.08
N SER A 174 -8.02 -12.17 5.65
CA SER A 174 -8.27 -13.62 5.81
C SER A 174 -8.35 -14.05 7.27
N GLN A 175 -7.82 -13.25 8.19
CA GLN A 175 -7.77 -13.56 9.62
C GLN A 175 -8.97 -13.02 10.39
N ILE A 176 -9.86 -12.24 9.74
CA ILE A 176 -11.02 -11.62 10.39
C ILE A 176 -12.32 -11.97 9.68
N SER A 177 -13.43 -11.89 10.40
CA SER A 177 -14.76 -12.26 9.89
C SER A 177 -15.45 -11.14 9.08
N GLU A 178 -14.72 -10.35 8.27
CA GLU A 178 -15.30 -9.25 7.48
C GLU A 178 -15.72 -9.70 6.06
N GLN A 179 -16.87 -10.38 5.98
CA GLN A 179 -17.37 -11.02 4.76
C GLN A 179 -17.51 -10.07 3.55
N GLY A 180 -17.85 -8.80 3.78
CA GLY A 180 -18.00 -7.79 2.72
C GLY A 180 -16.68 -7.48 2.00
N LYS A 181 -15.61 -7.21 2.77
CA LYS A 181 -14.27 -6.94 2.21
C LYS A 181 -13.63 -8.18 1.60
N ILE A 182 -13.82 -9.35 2.22
CA ILE A 182 -13.34 -10.62 1.65
C ILE A 182 -13.93 -10.83 0.25
N LYS A 183 -15.24 -10.66 0.07
CA LYS A 183 -15.89 -10.80 -1.24
C LYS A 183 -15.34 -9.80 -2.26
N ARG A 184 -15.11 -8.56 -1.85
CA ARG A 184 -14.53 -7.52 -2.71
C ARG A 184 -13.10 -7.87 -3.14
N TYR A 185 -12.24 -8.26 -2.20
CA TYR A 185 -10.84 -8.60 -2.50
C TYR A 185 -10.70 -9.85 -3.36
N LEU A 186 -11.56 -10.86 -3.16
CA LEU A 186 -11.63 -12.02 -4.07
C LEU A 186 -11.91 -11.58 -5.50
N ARG A 187 -12.95 -10.74 -5.70
CA ARG A 187 -13.32 -10.24 -7.02
C ARG A 187 -12.19 -9.42 -7.66
N GLU A 188 -11.61 -8.47 -6.93
CA GLU A 188 -10.52 -7.63 -7.46
C GLU A 188 -9.25 -8.45 -7.76
N ALA A 189 -8.96 -9.50 -6.99
CA ALA A 189 -7.85 -10.41 -7.25
C ALA A 189 -8.06 -11.23 -8.54
N GLU A 190 -9.27 -11.76 -8.74
CA GLU A 190 -9.68 -12.46 -9.96
C GLU A 190 -9.66 -11.55 -11.18
N ASP A 191 -10.23 -10.35 -11.06
CA ASP A 191 -10.41 -9.41 -12.17
C ASP A 191 -9.09 -8.74 -12.58
N PHE A 192 -8.13 -8.56 -11.66
CA PHE A 192 -6.92 -7.79 -11.95
C PHE A 192 -5.65 -8.31 -11.29
N TYR A 193 -5.56 -8.36 -9.96
CA TYR A 193 -4.24 -8.40 -9.30
C TYR A 193 -3.43 -9.68 -9.57
N ILE A 194 -4.08 -10.82 -9.77
CA ILE A 194 -3.37 -12.05 -10.17
C ILE A 194 -2.70 -11.84 -11.54
N ALA A 195 -3.42 -11.32 -12.53
CA ALA A 195 -2.84 -11.01 -13.85
C ALA A 195 -1.87 -9.81 -13.80
N PHE A 196 -2.09 -8.85 -12.90
CA PHE A 196 -1.18 -7.72 -12.78
C PHE A 196 0.23 -8.15 -12.38
N SER A 197 0.36 -9.21 -11.57
CA SER A 197 1.66 -9.80 -11.23
C SER A 197 2.37 -10.48 -12.43
N ILE A 198 1.64 -10.93 -13.46
CA ILE A 198 2.23 -11.64 -14.61
C ILE A 198 2.58 -10.71 -15.78
N PHE A 199 1.85 -9.59 -15.94
CA PHE A 199 2.14 -8.64 -17.02
C PHE A 199 3.54 -8.03 -16.88
N PRO A 200 4.23 -7.67 -17.98
CA PRO A 200 5.56 -7.08 -17.90
C PRO A 200 5.60 -5.79 -17.06
N PRO A 201 6.69 -5.57 -16.29
CA PRO A 201 7.68 -6.58 -15.95
C PRO A 201 7.05 -7.63 -15.02
N THR A 202 7.28 -8.91 -15.34
CA THR A 202 6.71 -10.05 -14.62
C THR A 202 7.28 -10.13 -13.22
N VAL A 203 6.41 -10.37 -12.23
CA VAL A 203 6.73 -10.36 -10.80
C VAL A 203 6.34 -11.72 -10.21
N SER A 204 7.08 -12.77 -10.57
CA SER A 204 6.71 -14.18 -10.32
C SER A 204 6.53 -14.54 -8.85
N GLU A 205 7.31 -13.94 -7.94
CA GLU A 205 7.12 -14.12 -6.51
C GLU A 205 5.74 -13.65 -6.04
N PHE A 206 5.36 -12.43 -6.45
CA PHE A 206 4.07 -11.88 -6.08
C PHE A 206 2.93 -12.71 -6.67
N TYR A 207 3.09 -13.29 -7.86
CA TYR A 207 2.11 -14.21 -8.42
C TYR A 207 1.83 -15.39 -7.48
N SER A 208 2.87 -16.11 -7.04
CA SER A 208 2.71 -17.26 -6.16
C SER A 208 2.05 -16.87 -4.84
N LYS A 209 2.55 -15.79 -4.19
CA LYS A 209 2.00 -15.30 -2.91
C LYS A 209 0.55 -14.83 -3.05
N MET A 210 0.20 -14.14 -4.14
CA MET A 210 -1.16 -13.70 -4.42
C MET A 210 -2.10 -14.89 -4.68
N ARG A 211 -1.61 -15.94 -5.35
CA ARG A 211 -2.40 -17.15 -5.58
C ARG A 211 -2.70 -17.89 -4.28
N GLU A 212 -1.69 -18.06 -3.43
CA GLU A 212 -1.86 -18.65 -2.10
C GLU A 212 -2.88 -17.86 -1.26
N ALA A 213 -2.73 -16.53 -1.20
CA ALA A 213 -3.66 -15.66 -0.47
C ALA A 213 -5.09 -15.72 -1.04
N TYR A 214 -5.24 -15.76 -2.36
CA TYR A 214 -6.54 -15.93 -3.02
C TYR A 214 -7.20 -17.28 -2.65
N ASP A 215 -6.44 -18.37 -2.70
CA ASP A 215 -6.95 -19.70 -2.37
C ASP A 215 -7.34 -19.80 -0.88
N GLU A 216 -6.64 -19.11 0.03
CA GLU A 216 -7.00 -18.98 1.45
C GLU A 216 -8.33 -18.23 1.63
N LEU A 217 -8.49 -17.05 1.02
CA LEU A 217 -9.73 -16.28 1.06
C LEU A 217 -10.93 -17.09 0.53
N LYS A 218 -10.71 -17.90 -0.51
CA LYS A 218 -11.76 -18.73 -1.10
C LYS A 218 -12.22 -19.84 -0.15
N ARG A 219 -11.31 -20.46 0.62
CA ARG A 219 -11.66 -21.49 1.62
C ARG A 219 -12.53 -20.93 2.73
N ILE A 220 -12.24 -19.72 3.21
CA ILE A 220 -13.04 -19.05 4.25
C ILE A 220 -14.50 -18.89 3.80
N LYS A 221 -14.72 -18.49 2.54
CA LYS A 221 -16.06 -18.33 1.96
C LYS A 221 -16.85 -19.64 1.82
N VAL A 222 -16.19 -20.79 1.68
CA VAL A 222 -16.85 -22.11 1.51
C VAL A 222 -17.28 -22.72 2.86
N THR A 223 -16.76 -22.21 3.97
CA THR A 223 -17.04 -22.75 5.32
C THR A 223 -18.21 -22.06 6.02
N VAL A 224 -18.97 -21.20 5.32
CA VAL A 224 -20.14 -20.47 5.83
C VAL A 224 -21.41 -20.94 5.15
#